data_AF-A0A7V6YH73-F1
#
_entry.id   AF-A0A7V6YH73-F1
#
_cell.length_a   1.000
_cell.length_b   1.000
_cell.length_c   1.000
_cell.angle_alpha   90.00
_cell.angle_beta   90.00
_cell.angle_gamma   90.00
#
_symmetry.space_group_name_H-M   'P 1'
#
loop_
_entity.id
_entity.type
_entity.pdbx_description
1 polymer ?
#
loop_
_entity_poly.entity_id
_entity_poly.type
_entity_poly.pdbx_seq_one_letter_code
_entity_poly.pdbx_strand_id
1 'polypeptide(L)'
;MEVVVAVFILFLVAGPLVSLLTVSLKTCFQAGENTRAVQVAQGILEKLLEPSTEAVSTGAFAIHPDWPEYEYRVTVTPEAGVGLQRITVEVQPAGQPEDVIIFTTLKTRRKLYEALSY
;
A
#
# COMPACT_ATOMS: atom_id res chain seq x y z
N MET A 1 -46.91 -31.58 6.37
CA MET A 1 -46.34 -31.00 5.13
C MET A 1 -45.80 -29.60 5.38
N GLU A 2 -46.53 -28.73 6.10
CA GLU A 2 -46.14 -27.34 6.41
C GLU A 2 -44.77 -27.18 7.10
N VAL A 3 -44.42 -28.04 8.07
CA VAL A 3 -43.12 -27.96 8.77
C VAL A 3 -41.95 -28.16 7.81
N VAL A 4 -42.08 -29.08 6.85
CA VAL A 4 -41.04 -29.36 5.84
C VAL A 4 -40.87 -28.17 4.90
N VAL A 5 -41.98 -27.53 4.51
CA VAL A 5 -41.97 -26.32 3.68
C VAL A 5 -41.32 -25.15 4.43
N ALA A 6 -41.63 -24.97 5.72
CA ALA A 6 -41.05 -23.92 6.54
C ALA A 6 -39.52 -24.10 6.70
N VAL A 7 -39.05 -25.33 6.95
CA VAL A 7 -37.61 -25.64 7.02
C VAL A 7 -36.93 -25.39 5.67
N PHE A 8 -37.57 -25.76 4.55
CA PHE A 8 -37.02 -25.54 3.21
C PHE A 8 -36.88 -24.04 2.89
N ILE A 9 -37.88 -23.23 3.22
CA ILE A 9 -37.83 -21.76 3.08
C ILE A 9 -36.74 -21.17 3.99
N LEU A 10 -36.61 -21.66 5.23
CA LEU A 10 -35.57 -21.23 6.14
C LEU A 10 -34.17 -21.47 5.55
N PHE A 11 -33.91 -22.64 4.97
CA PHE A 11 -32.63 -22.93 4.31
C PHE A 11 -32.39 -22.06 3.07
N LEU A 12 -33.43 -21.81 2.28
CA LEU A 12 -33.36 -20.92 1.11
C LEU A 12 -32.98 -19.48 1.47
N VAL A 13 -33.32 -19.03 2.68
CA VAL A 13 -33.01 -17.67 3.16
C VAL A 13 -31.70 -17.64 3.95
N ALA A 14 -31.50 -18.62 4.84
CA ALA A 14 -30.34 -18.68 5.73
C ALA A 14 -29.03 -18.97 4.97
N GLY A 15 -29.07 -19.84 3.95
CA GLY A 15 -27.88 -20.17 3.16
C GLY A 15 -27.25 -18.94 2.48
N PRO A 16 -28.01 -18.17 1.68
CA PRO A 16 -27.53 -16.94 1.07
C PRO A 16 -27.08 -15.90 2.09
N LEU A 17 -27.79 -15.75 3.22
CA LEU A 17 -27.41 -14.80 4.28
C LEU A 17 -26.06 -15.14 4.90
N VAL A 18 -25.81 -16.40 5.24
CA VAL A 18 -24.52 -16.85 5.79
C VAL A 18 -23.41 -16.69 4.77
N SER A 19 -23.70 -17.00 3.49
CA SER A 19 -22.75 -16.80 2.40
C SER A 19 -22.39 -15.32 2.23
N LEU A 20 -23.38 -14.42 2.23
CA LEU A 20 -23.17 -12.98 2.14
C LEU A 20 -22.36 -12.45 3.33
N LEU A 21 -22.68 -12.91 4.54
CA LEU A 21 -21.96 -12.52 5.75
C LEU A 21 -20.49 -12.97 5.70
N THR A 22 -20.25 -14.20 5.27
CA THR A 22 -18.89 -14.77 5.17
C THR A 22 -18.04 -13.99 4.16
N VAL A 23 -18.60 -13.72 2.97
CA VAL A 23 -17.90 -12.93 1.95
C VAL A 23 -17.68 -11.50 2.42
N SER A 24 -18.69 -10.87 3.03
CA SER A 24 -18.58 -9.51 3.54
C SER A 24 -17.49 -9.37 4.60
N LEU A 25 -17.41 -10.32 5.55
CA LEU A 25 -16.34 -10.35 6.54
C LEU A 25 -14.97 -10.49 5.88
N LYS A 26 -14.82 -11.43 4.95
CA LYS A 26 -13.55 -11.64 4.22
C LYS A 26 -13.12 -10.37 3.48
N THR A 27 -14.03 -9.73 2.75
CA THR A 27 -13.75 -8.49 2.03
C THR A 27 -13.41 -7.35 2.98
N CYS A 28 -14.06 -7.25 4.14
CA CYS A 28 -13.78 -6.22 5.13
C CYS A 28 -12.37 -6.37 5.74
N PHE A 29 -11.97 -7.59 6.10
CA PHE A 29 -10.61 -7.86 6.57
C PHE A 29 -9.56 -7.51 5.51
N GLN A 30 -9.78 -7.97 4.27
CA GLN A 30 -8.86 -7.71 3.16
C GLN A 30 -8.76 -6.22 2.83
N ALA A 31 -9.87 -5.48 2.87
CA ALA A 31 -9.87 -4.03 2.71
C ALA A 31 -9.11 -3.33 3.86
N GLY A 32 -9.22 -3.84 5.08
CA GLY A 32 -8.47 -3.35 6.24
C GLY A 32 -6.95 -3.55 6.06
N GLU A 33 -6.52 -4.73 5.62
CA GLU A 33 -5.12 -5.03 5.35
C GLU A 33 -4.54 -4.15 4.23
N ASN A 34 -5.29 -3.98 3.13
CA ASN A 34 -4.89 -3.10 2.03
C ASN A 34 -4.79 -1.64 2.47
N THR A 35 -5.71 -1.18 3.31
CA THR A 35 -5.68 0.19 3.85
C THR A 35 -4.45 0.42 4.72
N ARG A 36 -4.06 -0.55 5.54
CA ARG A 36 -2.83 -0.47 6.35
C ARG A 36 -1.59 -0.44 5.48
N ALA A 37 -1.49 -1.30 4.48
CA ALA A 37 -0.36 -1.34 3.57
C ALA A 37 -0.22 0.00 2.80
N VAL A 38 -1.35 0.61 2.39
CA VAL A 38 -1.38 1.96 1.82
C VAL A 38 -0.88 3.02 2.81
N GLN A 39 -1.34 2.99 4.06
CA GLN A 39 -0.88 3.93 5.09
C GLN A 39 0.62 3.81 5.37
N VAL A 40 1.15 2.59 5.40
CA VAL A 40 2.60 2.33 5.55
C VAL A 40 3.37 2.93 4.39
N ALA A 41 2.94 2.65 3.15
CA ALA A 41 3.59 3.18 1.96
C ALA A 41 3.55 4.71 1.91
N GLN A 42 2.42 5.31 2.29
CA GLN A 42 2.28 6.76 2.41
C GLN A 42 3.21 7.33 3.49
N GLY A 43 3.30 6.70 4.67
CA GLY A 43 4.18 7.15 5.75
C GLY A 43 5.67 7.13 5.35
N ILE A 44 6.10 6.10 4.61
CA ILE A 44 7.46 6.04 4.04
C ILE A 44 7.66 7.18 3.04
N LEU A 45 6.68 7.39 2.15
CA LEU A 45 6.73 8.44 1.15
C LEU A 45 6.84 9.83 1.78
N GLU A 46 6.02 10.13 2.79
CA GLU A 46 6.02 11.41 3.51
C GLU A 46 7.39 11.70 4.15
N LYS A 47 8.00 10.72 4.84
CA LYS A 47 9.37 10.84 5.38
C LYS A 47 10.40 11.15 4.30
N LEU A 48 10.24 10.57 3.10
CA LEU A 48 11.13 10.81 1.96
C LEU A 48 10.88 12.15 1.27
N LEU A 49 9.69 12.74 1.39
CA LEU A 49 9.41 14.09 0.89
C LEU A 49 10.00 15.18 1.78
N GLU A 50 10.29 14.90 3.05
CA GLU A 50 10.89 15.87 3.96
C GLU A 50 12.16 16.50 3.37
N PRO A 51 12.35 17.82 3.50
CA PRO A 51 13.42 18.55 2.83
C PRO A 51 14.83 18.15 3.31
N SER A 52 14.95 17.55 4.50
CA SER A 52 16.20 17.04 5.09
C SER A 52 16.56 15.62 4.64
N THR A 53 15.60 14.88 4.07
CA THR A 53 15.80 13.47 3.74
C THR A 53 16.26 13.32 2.30
N GLU A 54 17.50 12.87 2.11
CA GLU A 54 17.95 12.39 0.80
C GLU A 54 17.37 11.00 0.57
N ALA A 55 16.59 10.84 -0.50
CA ALA A 55 16.04 9.54 -0.87
C ALA A 55 17.17 8.68 -1.45
N VAL A 56 17.43 7.53 -0.83
CA VAL A 56 18.44 6.56 -1.28
C VAL A 56 17.74 5.30 -1.77
N SER A 57 18.13 4.83 -2.96
CA SER A 57 17.62 3.58 -3.51
C SER A 57 18.06 2.39 -2.65
N THR A 58 17.11 1.56 -2.21
CA THR A 58 17.36 0.43 -1.30
C THR A 58 17.67 -0.87 -2.04
N GLY A 59 17.44 -0.93 -3.36
CA GLY A 59 17.79 -2.07 -4.23
C GLY A 59 16.92 -3.31 -4.00
N ALA A 60 17.02 -3.93 -2.84
CA ALA A 60 16.20 -5.08 -2.43
C ALA A 60 15.05 -4.65 -1.49
N PHE A 61 14.05 -5.52 -1.35
CA PHE A 61 13.03 -5.38 -0.31
C PHE A 61 13.66 -5.59 1.06
N ALA A 62 13.35 -4.71 2.00
CA ALA A 62 13.79 -4.76 3.38
C ALA A 62 12.59 -4.69 4.32
N ILE A 63 12.68 -5.35 5.47
CA ILE A 63 11.62 -5.33 6.49
C ILE A 63 11.49 -3.91 7.06
N HIS A 64 10.26 -3.41 7.19
CA HIS A 64 10.02 -2.09 7.75
C HIS A 64 10.31 -2.08 9.27
N PRO A 65 11.09 -1.11 9.80
CA PRO A 65 11.53 -1.11 11.19
C PRO A 65 10.38 -1.00 12.20
N ASP A 66 9.35 -0.21 11.87
CA ASP A 66 8.18 0.01 12.74
C ASP A 66 7.04 -1.00 12.47
N TRP A 67 7.08 -1.71 11.33
CA TRP A 67 6.01 -2.60 10.86
C TRP A 67 6.59 -3.88 10.25
N PRO A 68 7.04 -4.83 11.08
CA PRO A 68 7.78 -6.01 10.63
C PRO A 68 6.97 -6.94 9.72
N GLU A 69 5.64 -6.82 9.72
CA GLU A 69 4.74 -7.53 8.80
C GLU A 69 4.81 -7.02 7.35
N TYR A 70 5.50 -5.90 7.08
CA TYR A 70 5.67 -5.35 5.74
C TYR A 70 7.14 -5.26 5.34
N GLU A 71 7.38 -5.49 4.06
CA GLU A 71 8.65 -5.24 3.39
C GLU A 71 8.48 -4.06 2.44
N TYR A 72 9.53 -3.26 2.30
CA TYR A 72 9.51 -2.10 1.41
C TYR A 72 10.80 -1.99 0.59
N ARG A 73 10.67 -1.36 -0.57
CA ARG A 73 11.78 -0.98 -1.43
C ARG A 73 11.58 0.45 -1.92
N VAL A 74 12.64 1.24 -1.85
CA VAL A 74 12.66 2.60 -2.42
C VAL A 74 13.53 2.59 -3.66
N THR A 75 13.01 3.12 -4.76
CA THR A 75 13.75 3.34 -6.01
C THR A 75 13.73 4.82 -6.34
N VAL A 76 14.91 5.41 -6.49
CA VAL A 76 15.07 6.82 -6.87
C VAL A 76 15.68 6.89 -8.25
N THR A 77 14.93 7.43 -9.20
CA THR A 77 15.34 7.56 -10.60
C THR A 77 15.40 9.05 -10.96
N PRO A 78 16.51 9.57 -11.50
CA PRO A 78 16.55 10.94 -11.99
C PRO A 78 15.61 11.10 -13.20
N GLU A 79 14.78 12.13 -13.17
CA GLU A 79 13.95 12.53 -14.31
C GLU A 79 14.74 13.47 -15.22
N ALA A 80 14.67 13.22 -16.53
CA ALA A 80 15.44 13.98 -17.50
C ALA A 80 14.92 15.43 -17.60
N GLY A 81 15.84 16.40 -17.56
CA GLY A 81 15.59 17.77 -18.00
C GLY A 81 15.18 18.81 -16.94
N VAL A 82 14.88 18.44 -15.68
CA VAL A 82 14.29 19.42 -14.72
C VAL A 82 14.85 19.34 -13.29
N GLY A 83 15.94 18.62 -13.06
CA GLY A 83 16.48 18.43 -11.70
C GLY A 83 15.48 17.76 -10.75
N LEU A 84 14.54 16.99 -11.29
CA LEU A 84 13.56 16.22 -10.54
C LEU A 84 14.08 14.80 -10.32
N GLN A 85 13.64 14.18 -9.22
CA GLN A 85 13.85 12.78 -8.91
C GLN A 85 12.49 12.12 -8.74
N ARG A 86 12.28 11.04 -9.48
CA ARG A 86 11.15 10.14 -9.30
C ARG A 86 11.48 9.20 -8.16
N ILE A 87 10.67 9.25 -7.11
CA ILE A 87 10.78 8.36 -5.96
C ILE A 87 9.61 7.39 -6.05
N THR A 88 9.94 6.11 -6.19
CA THR A 88 8.98 5.00 -6.18
C THR A 88 9.17 4.25 -4.87
N VAL A 89 8.10 4.12 -4.10
CA VAL A 89 8.04 3.31 -2.88
C VAL A 89 7.14 2.13 -3.17
N GLU A 90 7.69 0.94 -3.02
CA GLU A 90 6.98 -0.31 -3.16
C GLU A 90 6.88 -0.96 -1.79
N VAL A 91 5.67 -1.36 -1.40
CA VAL A 91 5.41 -2.03 -0.12
C VAL A 91 4.67 -3.32 -0.41
N GLN A 92 5.07 -4.40 0.23
CA GLN A 92 4.40 -5.70 0.16
C GLN A 92 4.30 -6.30 1.57
N PRO A 93 3.29 -7.14 1.84
CA PRO A 93 3.30 -7.96 3.05
C PRO A 93 4.50 -8.91 3.03
N ALA A 94 5.14 -9.09 4.18
CA ALA A 94 6.30 -9.96 4.30
C ALA A 94 5.95 -11.40 3.85
N GLY A 95 6.75 -11.94 2.93
CA GLY A 95 6.54 -13.27 2.36
C GLY A 95 5.41 -13.37 1.31
N GLN A 96 4.77 -12.26 0.90
CA GLN A 96 3.74 -12.24 -0.13
C GLN A 96 4.13 -11.30 -1.28
N PRO A 97 4.99 -11.74 -2.22
CA PRO A 97 5.52 -10.89 -3.29
C PRO A 97 4.51 -10.52 -4.38
N GLU A 98 3.31 -11.10 -4.36
CA GLU A 98 2.27 -10.85 -5.37
C GLU A 98 1.44 -9.60 -5.06
N ASP A 99 1.35 -9.18 -3.79
CA ASP A 99 0.55 -8.05 -3.34
C ASP A 99 1.42 -6.80 -3.11
N VAL A 100 1.97 -6.26 -4.19
CA VAL A 100 2.82 -5.06 -4.14
C VAL A 100 1.99 -3.80 -4.36
N ILE A 101 2.04 -2.90 -3.37
CA ILE A 101 1.47 -1.55 -3.44
C ILE A 101 2.58 -0.58 -3.86
N ILE A 102 2.33 0.18 -4.92
CA ILE A 102 3.31 1.08 -5.51
C ILE A 102 2.82 2.52 -5.38
N PHE A 103 3.61 3.34 -4.69
CA PHE A 103 3.46 4.79 -4.69
C PHE A 103 4.60 5.44 -5.46
N THR A 104 4.27 6.43 -6.28
CA THR A 104 5.26 7.19 -7.04
C THR A 104 5.04 8.68 -6.83
N THR A 105 6.13 9.41 -6.58
CA THR A 105 6.13 10.86 -6.45
C THR A 105 7.32 11.48 -7.19
N LEU A 106 7.28 12.80 -7.36
CA LEU A 106 8.37 13.60 -7.90
C LEU A 106 8.85 14.58 -6.84
N LYS A 107 10.16 14.58 -6.57
CA LYS A 107 10.82 15.51 -5.66
C LYS A 107 11.86 16.33 -6.41
N THR A 108 11.95 17.62 -6.14
CA THR A 108 13.00 18.47 -6.71
C THR A 108 14.34 18.23 -6.01
N ARG A 109 15.42 18.14 -6.78
CA ARG A 109 16.80 18.08 -6.27
C ARG A 109 17.20 19.51 -5.94
N ARG A 110 17.38 19.80 -4.64
CA ARG A 110 17.65 21.15 -4.10
C ARG A 110 19.03 21.75 -4.45
N LYS A 111 19.61 21.42 -5.61
CA LYS A 111 20.80 22.07 -6.17
C LYS A 111 20.46 22.67 -7.53
N LEU A 112 19.80 23.83 -7.57
CA LEU A 112 19.89 24.72 -8.74
C LEU A 112 19.48 26.19 -8.51
N TYR A 113 18.86 26.55 -7.38
CA TYR A 113 18.38 27.94 -7.19
C TYR A 113 19.29 28.85 -6.36
N GLU A 114 20.33 28.35 -5.69
CA GLU A 114 21.31 29.20 -5.00
C GLU A 114 22.46 29.67 -5.92
N ALA A 115 22.55 29.17 -7.16
CA ALA A 115 23.63 29.49 -8.09
C ALA A 115 23.26 30.55 -9.14
N LEU A 116 22.03 31.07 -9.14
CA LEU A 116 21.55 32.07 -10.11
C LEU A 116 21.19 33.42 -9.48
N SER A 117 21.50 33.61 -8.18
CA SER A 117 21.38 34.87 -7.47
C SER A 117 22.76 35.43 -7.13
N TYR A 118 23.55 35.80 -8.15
CA TYR A 118 24.68 36.73 -8.02
C TYR A 118 24.87 37.49 -9.33
#